data_AF-A0A1Y1VUD8-F1
#
_entry.id   AF-A0A1Y1VUD8-F1
#
_cell.length_a   1.000
_cell.length_b   1.000
_cell.length_c   1.000
_cell.angle_alpha   90.00
_cell.angle_beta   90.00
_cell.angle_gamma   90.00
#
_symmetry.space_group_name_H-M   'P 1'
#
loop_
_entity.id
_entity.type
_entity.pdbx_description
1 polymer ?
#
loop_
_entity_poly.entity_id
_entity_poly.type
_entity_poly.pdbx_seq_one_letter_code
_entity_poly.pdbx_strand_id
1 'polypeptide(L)'
;MSHRKYEAPRHGSLGFLPRKRARRHRGRVKSFPKDDPSKPVHMTAFLGYKAGMTHIVRDLDRPGSKNHKKEIVEPVTIIEAPAMVVVDPRGLRSLTTVWAEHLSDEVKRRFYKNWYRSKKKAFTKYAKKHADGAKPILRELERIKKYCTVVRVLAHTQ
;
A
#
# COMPACT_ATOMS: atom_id res chain seq x y z
N MET A 1 4.90 25.45 45.04
CA MET A 1 4.63 24.18 44.34
C MET A 1 5.66 23.16 44.81
N SER A 2 5.26 22.16 45.59
CA SER A 2 6.17 21.10 46.06
C SER A 2 6.51 20.14 44.91
N HIS A 3 7.71 19.56 44.94
CA HIS A 3 8.10 18.54 43.98
C HIS A 3 7.21 17.29 44.13
N ARG A 4 7.14 16.48 43.07
CA ARG A 4 6.34 15.26 43.06
C ARG A 4 6.87 14.29 44.13
N LYS A 5 6.00 13.86 45.06
CA LYS A 5 6.35 13.05 46.24
C LYS A 5 6.86 11.64 45.92
N TYR A 6 6.33 10.98 44.88
CA TYR A 6 6.78 9.67 44.42
C TYR A 6 6.90 9.64 42.90
N GLU A 7 7.95 9.03 42.39
CA GLU A 7 8.11 8.81 40.95
C GLU A 7 6.99 7.93 40.41
N ALA A 8 6.57 8.20 39.17
CA ALA A 8 5.76 7.25 38.42
C ALA A 8 6.11 7.35 36.94
N PRO A 9 5.94 6.24 36.19
CA PRO A 9 6.17 6.24 34.76
C PRO A 9 5.23 7.22 34.06
N ARG A 10 5.67 7.75 32.92
CA ARG A 10 4.88 8.66 32.11
C ARG A 10 3.69 7.93 31.49
N HIS A 11 2.50 8.53 31.54
CA HIS A 11 1.31 7.97 30.90
C HIS A 11 1.33 8.15 29.37
N GLY A 12 1.26 7.02 28.65
CA GLY A 12 1.23 6.97 27.18
C GLY A 12 2.59 7.21 26.52
N SER A 13 2.68 7.19 25.19
CA SER A 13 3.91 7.51 24.44
C SER A 13 3.83 8.88 23.75
N LEU A 14 4.90 9.70 23.85
CA LEU A 14 4.99 11.01 23.16
C LEU A 14 5.19 10.86 21.64
N GLY A 15 5.68 9.70 21.18
CA GLY A 15 5.91 9.45 19.75
C GLY A 15 4.63 9.39 18.90
N PHE A 16 3.46 9.33 19.53
CA PHE A 16 2.15 9.33 18.87
C PHE A 16 1.41 10.68 18.99
N LEU A 17 2.13 11.75 19.36
CA LEU A 17 1.60 13.10 19.30
C LEU A 17 1.77 13.68 17.88
N PRO A 18 0.83 14.53 17.41
CA PRO A 18 -0.45 14.86 18.04
C PRO A 18 -1.48 13.73 17.91
N ARG A 19 -2.29 13.52 18.96
CA ARG A 19 -3.43 12.59 18.94
C ARG A 19 -4.62 13.21 18.20
N LYS A 20 -4.55 13.22 16.87
CA LYS A 20 -5.59 13.75 15.97
C LYS A 20 -6.03 12.70 14.96
N ARG A 21 -7.22 12.91 14.36
CA ARG A 21 -7.70 12.03 13.28
C ARG A 21 -6.71 12.03 12.12
N ALA A 22 -6.46 10.86 11.56
CA ALA A 22 -5.63 10.72 10.37
C ALA A 22 -6.29 11.46 9.18
N ARG A 23 -5.48 12.15 8.38
CA ARG A 23 -5.97 12.85 7.17
C ARG A 23 -6.46 11.89 6.08
N ARG A 24 -6.03 10.63 6.11
CA ARG A 24 -6.33 9.61 5.10
C ARG A 24 -6.98 8.43 5.78
N HIS A 25 -8.00 7.87 5.13
CA HIS A 25 -8.63 6.62 5.58
C HIS A 25 -7.70 5.41 5.41
N ARG A 26 -6.88 5.42 4.36
CA ARG A 26 -5.90 4.35 4.10
C ARG A 26 -4.57 4.65 4.79
N GLY A 27 -3.97 3.61 5.37
CA GLY A 27 -2.63 3.65 5.92
C GLY A 27 -1.61 4.07 4.86
N ARG A 28 -0.62 4.89 5.25
CA ARG A 28 0.48 5.30 4.38
C ARG A 28 1.74 4.53 4.80
N VAL A 29 2.26 3.70 3.90
CA VAL A 29 3.58 3.10 4.05
C VAL A 29 4.63 4.22 3.93
N LYS A 30 5.40 4.44 5.01
CA LYS A 30 6.49 5.43 5.03
C LYS A 30 7.83 4.81 4.65
N SER A 31 8.01 3.53 4.95
CA SER A 31 9.22 2.77 4.71
C SER A 31 8.84 1.44 4.07
N PHE A 32 9.46 1.12 2.95
CA PHE A 32 9.36 -0.19 2.29
C PHE A 32 10.56 -1.06 2.71
N PRO A 33 10.50 -2.39 2.53
CA PRO A 33 11.67 -3.26 2.70
C PRO A 33 12.87 -2.74 1.90
N LYS A 34 14.08 -3.02 2.41
CA LYS A 34 15.31 -2.70 1.68
C LYS A 34 15.42 -3.60 0.46
N ASP A 35 15.91 -3.03 -0.64
CA ASP A 35 16.07 -3.74 -1.90
C ASP A 35 17.26 -4.72 -1.84
N ASP A 36 17.13 -5.83 -2.55
CA ASP A 36 18.13 -6.89 -2.65
C ASP A 36 18.23 -7.32 -4.12
N PRO A 37 19.24 -6.81 -4.86
CA PRO A 37 19.35 -7.05 -6.30
C PRO A 37 19.57 -8.52 -6.69
N SER A 38 19.94 -9.38 -5.73
CA SER A 38 20.11 -10.82 -5.97
C SER A 38 18.79 -11.57 -6.14
N LYS A 39 17.70 -10.99 -5.65
CA LYS A 39 16.36 -11.61 -5.65
C LYS A 39 15.56 -11.20 -6.88
N PRO A 40 14.63 -12.05 -7.35
CA PRO A 40 13.70 -11.66 -8.39
C PRO A 40 12.81 -10.50 -7.92
N VAL A 41 12.32 -9.73 -8.91
CA VAL A 41 11.39 -8.63 -8.69
C VAL A 41 10.13 -9.15 -8.00
N HIS A 42 9.74 -8.49 -6.90
CA HIS A 42 8.58 -8.87 -6.11
C HIS A 42 7.80 -7.64 -5.62
N MET A 43 6.51 -7.83 -5.36
CA MET A 43 5.67 -6.81 -4.75
C MET A 43 5.95 -6.73 -3.25
N THR A 44 6.02 -5.51 -2.71
CA THR A 44 6.41 -5.26 -1.32
C THR A 44 5.24 -4.92 -0.40
N ALA A 45 4.04 -4.72 -0.96
CA ALA A 45 2.85 -4.36 -0.19
C ALA A 45 1.56 -4.80 -0.92
N PHE A 46 0.50 -4.98 -0.14
CA PHE A 46 -0.84 -5.32 -0.61
C PHE A 46 -1.90 -4.51 0.15
N LEU A 47 -3.09 -4.37 -0.43
CA LEU A 47 -4.25 -3.73 0.20
C LEU A 47 -5.31 -4.79 0.50
N GLY A 48 -5.71 -4.90 1.76
CA GLY A 48 -6.82 -5.73 2.19
C GLY A 48 -7.83 -4.96 3.03
N TYR A 49 -9.00 -5.56 3.21
CA TYR A 49 -10.10 -5.04 4.00
C TYR A 49 -10.36 -5.99 5.18
N LYS A 50 -10.52 -5.44 6.39
CA LYS A 50 -10.82 -6.26 7.56
C LYS A 50 -12.26 -6.79 7.46
N ALA A 51 -12.42 -8.11 7.35
CA ALA A 51 -13.72 -8.76 7.27
C ALA A 51 -14.25 -9.16 8.66
N GLY A 52 -13.36 -9.59 9.56
CA GLY A 52 -13.76 -10.04 10.90
C GLY A 52 -12.62 -10.65 11.69
N MET A 53 -12.97 -11.31 12.79
CA MET A 53 -12.04 -12.06 13.64
C MET A 53 -12.69 -13.38 14.05
N THR A 54 -11.87 -14.42 14.18
CA THR A 54 -12.27 -15.72 14.74
C THR A 54 -11.13 -16.27 15.60
N HIS A 55 -11.26 -17.48 16.13
CA HIS A 55 -10.17 -18.24 16.72
C HIS A 55 -9.87 -19.46 15.87
N ILE A 56 -8.61 -19.90 15.88
CA ILE A 56 -8.20 -21.18 15.29
C ILE A 56 -7.59 -22.05 16.37
N VAL A 57 -7.70 -23.35 16.17
CA VAL A 57 -6.91 -24.35 16.89
C VAL A 57 -5.75 -24.75 15.99
N ARG A 58 -4.52 -24.71 16.52
CA ARG A 58 -3.35 -25.25 15.81
C ARG A 58 -2.38 -25.92 16.78
N ASP A 59 -1.62 -26.88 16.26
CA ASP A 59 -0.50 -27.46 16.98
C ASP A 59 0.66 -26.47 17.08
N LEU A 60 1.17 -26.27 18.31
CA LEU A 60 2.32 -25.41 18.53
C LEU A 60 3.63 -26.19 18.39
N ASP A 61 4.34 -25.95 17.29
CA ASP A 61 5.71 -26.42 17.12
C ASP A 61 6.75 -25.37 17.55
N ARG A 62 6.98 -25.29 18.86
CA ARG A 62 8.02 -24.42 19.44
C ARG A 62 8.83 -25.13 20.53
N PRO A 63 9.99 -25.73 20.20
CA PRO A 63 10.86 -26.39 21.18
C PRO A 63 11.18 -25.46 22.37
N GLY A 64 11.14 -26.00 23.59
CA GLY A 64 11.34 -25.24 24.84
C GLY A 64 10.09 -24.54 25.39
N SER A 65 8.98 -24.51 24.65
CA SER A 65 7.69 -24.04 25.18
C SER A 65 7.00 -25.13 26.00
N LYS A 66 6.35 -24.75 27.10
CA LYS A 66 5.46 -25.65 27.88
C LYS A 66 4.30 -26.23 27.04
N ASN A 67 3.96 -25.55 25.94
CA ASN A 67 2.89 -25.91 25.03
C ASN A 67 3.41 -26.56 23.73
N HIS A 68 4.68 -26.96 23.64
CA HIS A 68 5.20 -27.67 22.47
C HIS A 68 4.42 -28.97 22.23
N LYS A 69 4.01 -29.20 20.98
CA LYS A 69 3.18 -30.34 20.54
C LYS A 69 1.83 -30.43 21.26
N LYS A 70 1.25 -29.28 21.64
CA LYS A 70 -0.12 -29.18 22.14
C LYS A 70 -0.93 -28.27 21.24
N GLU A 71 -2.23 -28.56 21.16
CA GLU A 71 -3.20 -27.67 20.55
C GLU A 71 -3.34 -26.39 21.38
N ILE A 72 -3.27 -25.26 20.70
CA ILE A 72 -3.52 -23.94 21.30
C ILE A 72 -4.61 -23.21 20.50
N VAL A 73 -5.42 -22.44 21.21
CA VAL A 73 -6.42 -21.55 20.62
C VAL A 73 -5.81 -20.16 20.45
N GLU A 74 -5.73 -19.68 19.21
CA GLU A 74 -5.21 -18.33 18.91
C GLU A 74 -6.25 -17.47 18.19
N PRO A 75 -6.44 -16.19 18.60
CA PRO A 75 -7.30 -15.27 17.88
C PRO A 75 -6.65 -14.87 16.55
N VAL A 76 -7.41 -14.94 15.47
CA VAL A 76 -7.00 -14.56 14.13
C VAL A 76 -7.90 -13.46 13.56
N THR A 77 -7.32 -12.62 12.71
CA THR A 77 -8.07 -11.59 11.96
C THR A 77 -8.18 -12.01 10.50
N ILE A 78 -9.40 -12.00 9.97
CA ILE A 78 -9.68 -12.31 8.58
C ILE A 78 -9.60 -11.01 7.78
N ILE A 79 -8.75 -11.01 6.76
CA ILE A 79 -8.56 -9.90 5.84
C ILE A 79 -8.98 -10.37 4.45
N GLU A 80 -10.01 -9.73 3.88
CA GLU A 80 -10.36 -9.91 2.49
C GLU A 80 -9.36 -9.17 1.60
N ALA A 81 -8.78 -9.89 0.65
CA ALA A 81 -7.67 -9.42 -0.17
C ALA A 81 -8.02 -9.61 -1.66
N PRO A 82 -8.94 -8.80 -2.22
CA PRO A 82 -9.31 -8.91 -3.63
C PRO A 82 -8.11 -8.61 -4.53
N ALA A 83 -8.07 -9.21 -5.72
CA ALA A 83 -6.98 -9.04 -6.66
C ALA A 83 -6.74 -7.55 -6.97
N MET A 84 -5.49 -7.11 -6.84
CA MET A 84 -5.10 -5.73 -7.12
C MET A 84 -4.74 -5.58 -8.59
N VAL A 85 -5.28 -4.54 -9.22
CA VAL A 85 -4.96 -4.19 -10.60
C VAL A 85 -3.80 -3.19 -10.60
N VAL A 86 -2.76 -3.56 -11.33
CA VAL A 86 -1.53 -2.77 -11.51
C VAL A 86 -1.76 -1.68 -12.54
N VAL A 87 -1.32 -0.47 -12.20
CA VAL A 87 -1.50 0.73 -13.01
C VAL A 87 -0.16 1.32 -13.49
N ASP A 88 0.84 1.61 -12.62
CA ASP A 88 2.26 1.93 -13.05
C ASP A 88 3.26 2.48 -11.99
N PRO A 89 4.58 2.66 -12.22
CA PRO A 89 5.54 2.98 -11.17
C PRO A 89 5.64 4.46 -10.70
N ARG A 90 6.04 4.66 -9.44
CA ARG A 90 6.29 5.96 -8.77
C ARG A 90 7.56 5.95 -7.91
N GLY A 91 8.44 6.94 -8.08
CA GLY A 91 9.69 7.08 -7.30
C GLY A 91 9.61 7.98 -6.04
N LEU A 92 10.77 8.20 -5.40
CA LEU A 92 10.96 9.09 -4.23
C LEU A 92 10.79 10.57 -4.59
N ARG A 93 11.48 11.02 -5.65
CA ARG A 93 11.10 12.20 -6.45
C ARG A 93 10.54 11.65 -7.75
N SER A 94 9.29 12.00 -8.09
CA SER A 94 8.66 11.49 -9.31
C SER A 94 9.37 12.05 -10.53
N LEU A 95 10.11 11.21 -11.25
CA LEU A 95 10.72 11.56 -12.53
C LEU A 95 9.65 11.63 -13.62
N THR A 96 8.97 10.51 -13.84
CA THR A 96 7.85 10.35 -14.77
C THR A 96 6.84 9.40 -14.15
N THR A 97 5.61 9.41 -14.67
CA THR A 97 4.57 8.44 -14.34
C THR A 97 3.96 8.01 -15.66
N VAL A 98 4.26 6.78 -16.04
CA VAL A 98 3.58 6.14 -17.16
C VAL A 98 2.21 5.66 -16.62
N TRP A 99 1.23 5.42 -17.48
CA TRP A 99 0.00 4.72 -17.11
C TRP A 99 -0.25 3.58 -18.10
N ALA A 100 -0.96 2.55 -17.67
CA ALA A 100 -1.52 1.56 -18.57
C ALA A 100 -2.45 2.19 -19.62
N GLU A 101 -2.47 1.61 -20.83
CA GLU A 101 -3.27 2.07 -21.96
C GLU A 101 -4.77 2.05 -21.67
N HIS A 102 -5.23 0.95 -21.08
CA HIS A 102 -6.63 0.75 -20.73
C HIS A 102 -6.80 0.79 -19.22
N LEU A 103 -7.53 1.80 -18.75
CA LEU A 103 -7.89 1.95 -17.34
C LEU A 103 -9.37 1.65 -17.14
N SER A 104 -9.67 0.81 -16.15
CA SER A 104 -11.05 0.51 -15.75
C SER A 104 -11.74 1.75 -15.17
N ASP A 105 -13.07 1.74 -15.19
CA ASP A 105 -13.86 2.85 -14.65
C ASP A 105 -13.74 2.97 -13.12
N GLU A 106 -13.41 1.89 -12.42
CA GLU A 106 -13.10 1.88 -10.98
C GLU A 106 -11.89 2.78 -10.66
N VAL A 107 -10.85 2.74 -11.49
CA VAL A 107 -9.69 3.65 -11.37
C VAL A 107 -10.14 5.08 -11.65
N LYS A 108 -10.87 5.30 -12.74
CA LYS A 108 -11.30 6.65 -13.16
C LYS A 108 -12.17 7.30 -12.08
N ARG A 109 -13.02 6.53 -11.39
CA ARG A 109 -13.84 7.02 -10.25
C ARG A 109 -13.00 7.68 -9.17
N ARG A 110 -11.77 7.22 -8.92
CA ARG A 110 -10.86 7.81 -7.91
C ARG A 110 -10.45 9.25 -8.23
N PHE A 111 -10.61 9.71 -9.46
CA PHE A 111 -10.28 11.08 -9.89
C PHE A 111 -11.47 12.06 -9.80
N TYR A 112 -12.65 11.56 -9.40
CA TYR A 112 -13.86 12.38 -9.30
C TYR A 112 -14.46 12.32 -7.90
N LYS A 113 -14.85 13.47 -7.35
CA LYS A 113 -15.68 13.52 -6.15
C LYS A 113 -17.12 13.09 -6.43
N ASN A 114 -17.65 13.50 -7.59
CA ASN A 114 -18.99 13.12 -8.06
C ASN A 114 -18.86 12.51 -9.46
N TRP A 115 -18.86 11.18 -9.53
CA TRP A 115 -18.72 10.45 -10.78
C TRP A 115 -19.91 10.65 -11.73
N TYR A 116 -21.14 10.59 -11.20
CA TYR A 116 -22.37 10.62 -11.98
C TYR A 116 -22.61 11.96 -12.67
N ARG A 117 -22.27 13.08 -12.02
CA ARG A 117 -22.39 14.43 -12.62
C ARG A 117 -21.20 14.81 -13.51
N SER A 118 -20.16 13.98 -13.59
CA SER A 118 -18.96 14.29 -14.35
C SER A 118 -19.07 13.89 -15.82
N LYS A 119 -18.32 14.57 -16.69
CA LYS A 119 -18.16 14.18 -18.11
C LYS A 119 -17.20 12.99 -18.32
N LYS A 120 -16.68 12.38 -17.23
CA LYS A 120 -15.79 11.20 -17.23
C LYS A 120 -14.59 11.30 -18.20
N LYS A 121 -13.98 12.47 -18.31
CA LYS A 121 -12.86 12.75 -19.26
C LYS A 121 -11.46 12.33 -18.78
N ALA A 122 -11.32 11.74 -17.59
CA ALA A 122 -10.04 11.27 -17.07
C ALA A 122 -9.40 10.27 -18.05
N PHE A 123 -8.10 10.46 -18.34
CA PHE A 123 -7.29 9.64 -19.25
C PHE A 123 -7.75 9.56 -20.71
N THR A 124 -8.80 10.26 -21.15
CA THR A 124 -9.25 10.25 -22.56
C THR A 124 -8.17 10.72 -23.55
N LYS A 125 -7.41 11.77 -23.21
CA LYS A 125 -6.27 12.23 -24.02
C LYS A 125 -5.07 11.28 -23.94
N TYR A 126 -4.91 10.61 -22.80
CA TYR A 126 -3.80 9.67 -22.58
C TYR A 126 -4.00 8.40 -23.40
N ALA A 127 -5.22 7.87 -23.44
CA ALA A 127 -5.59 6.76 -24.31
C ALA A 127 -5.39 7.10 -25.80
N LYS A 128 -5.75 8.31 -26.24
CA LYS A 128 -5.44 8.77 -27.61
C LYS A 128 -3.94 8.81 -27.89
N LYS A 129 -3.13 9.31 -26.95
CA LYS A 129 -1.66 9.31 -27.06
C LYS A 129 -1.08 7.90 -27.24
N HIS A 130 -1.70 6.87 -26.64
CA HIS A 130 -1.32 5.48 -26.89
C HIS A 130 -1.69 5.02 -28.31
N ALA A 131 -2.91 5.34 -28.76
CA ALA A 131 -3.41 4.99 -30.10
C ALA A 131 -2.62 5.69 -31.23
N ASP A 132 -2.24 6.95 -31.05
CA ASP A 132 -1.51 7.76 -32.02
C ASP A 132 0.00 7.40 -32.11
N GLY A 133 0.47 6.47 -31.28
CA GLY A 133 1.81 5.88 -31.33
C GLY A 133 2.49 5.76 -29.96
N ALA A 134 3.07 4.60 -29.65
CA ALA A 134 3.68 4.29 -28.35
C ALA A 134 5.07 4.93 -28.10
N LYS A 135 5.67 5.60 -29.10
CA LYS A 135 7.01 6.22 -29.00
C LYS A 135 7.24 7.11 -27.76
N PRO A 136 6.34 8.06 -27.40
CA PRO A 136 6.54 8.88 -26.21
C PRO A 136 6.49 8.08 -24.90
N ILE A 137 5.72 6.99 -24.84
CA ILE A 137 5.66 6.12 -23.66
C ILE A 137 6.94 5.29 -23.53
N LEU A 138 7.41 4.71 -24.63
CA LEU A 138 8.69 3.99 -24.67
C LEU A 138 9.85 4.89 -24.22
N ARG A 139 9.87 6.15 -24.68
CA ARG A 139 10.85 7.14 -24.22
C ARG A 139 10.75 7.39 -22.71
N GLU A 140 9.54 7.45 -22.15
CA GLU A 140 9.35 7.60 -20.70
C GLU A 140 9.82 6.36 -19.93
N LEU A 141 9.61 5.15 -20.45
CA LEU A 141 10.11 3.90 -19.88
C LEU A 141 11.64 3.79 -19.93
N GLU A 142 12.25 4.18 -21.04
CA GLU A 142 13.72 4.25 -21.16
C GLU A 142 14.33 5.24 -20.17
N ARG A 143 13.67 6.38 -19.93
CA ARG A 143 14.08 7.33 -18.89
C ARG A 143 14.00 6.72 -17.50
N ILE A 144 12.97 5.94 -17.21
CA ILE A 144 12.86 5.22 -15.92
C ILE A 144 14.03 4.25 -15.79
N LYS A 145 14.29 3.43 -16.81
CA LYS A 145 15.39 2.45 -16.80
C LYS A 145 16.76 3.12 -16.61
N LYS A 146 16.97 4.30 -17.19
CA LYS A 146 18.27 5.01 -17.15
C LYS A 146 18.51 5.76 -15.84
N TYR A 147 17.49 6.39 -15.27
CA TYR A 147 17.68 7.38 -14.19
C TYR A 147 17.06 7.00 -12.85
N CYS A 148 16.09 6.08 -12.81
CA CYS A 148 15.40 5.74 -11.57
C CYS A 148 16.18 4.68 -10.80
N THR A 149 16.48 4.96 -9.54
CA THR A 149 16.99 3.98 -8.58
C THR A 149 15.88 3.17 -7.91
N VAL A 150 14.65 3.71 -7.89
CA VAL A 150 13.50 3.08 -7.23
C VAL A 150 12.27 3.18 -8.15
N VAL A 151 11.62 2.04 -8.36
CA VAL A 151 10.42 1.87 -9.18
C VAL A 151 9.30 1.34 -8.26
N ARG A 152 8.14 2.01 -8.17
CA ARG A 152 7.02 1.54 -7.31
C ARG A 152 5.69 1.47 -8.01
N VAL A 153 5.16 0.28 -8.23
CA VAL A 153 3.87 0.14 -8.90
C VAL A 153 2.70 0.80 -8.11
N LEU A 154 1.93 1.62 -8.80
CA LEU A 154 0.62 2.15 -8.45
C LEU A 154 -0.35 1.02 -8.71
N ALA A 155 -1.04 0.58 -7.69
CA ALA A 155 -2.05 -0.44 -7.82
C ALA A 155 -3.32 0.01 -7.11
N HIS A 156 -4.46 -0.47 -7.60
CA HIS A 156 -5.75 -0.19 -7.00
C HIS A 156 -6.47 -1.48 -6.64
N THR A 157 -7.29 -1.39 -5.60
CA THR A 157 -8.30 -2.40 -5.28
C THR A 157 -9.45 -2.29 -6.26
N GLN A 158 -9.99 -3.45 -6.67
CA GLN A 158 -11.32 -3.57 -7.29
C GLN A 158 -12.38 -2.97 -6.36
#